data_AF-A0AAU9NG50-F1
#
_entry.id   AF-A0AAU9NG50-F1
#
_cell.length_a   1.000
_cell.length_b   1.000
_cell.length_c   1.000
_cell.angle_alpha   90.00
_cell.angle_beta   90.00
_cell.angle_gamma   90.00
#
_symmetry.space_group_name_H-M   'P 1'
#
loop_
_entity.id
_entity.type
_entity.pdbx_description
1 polymer ?
#
loop_
_entity_poly.entity_id
_entity_poly.type
_entity_poly.pdbx_seq_one_letter_code
_entity_poly.pdbx_strand_id
1 'polypeptide(L)'
;METVDDLDTIDVELDEFFKHKQRSRCKDEFLNTLTDEALDECTIPEINLNDFEGISEDEAPQEKQSDSEGDDEDKLQFQYSTHDPKVKWNNMEPVLGERYESPHQLKLCLTNYSISRGYPIRFKKCDSIRRVAVCASDPEKFQCPFVVRASWMSTERSFQIKKWVEQHTCVRNFRSSNIMDPTWIARQLLKEMIRKPNPKCKEMQAIIQSRVFWKL
;
A
#
# COMPACT_ATOMS: atom_id res chain seq x y z
N MET A 1 -41.10 8.02 1.14
CA MET A 1 -40.15 7.89 0.03
C MET A 1 -38.79 7.78 0.70
N GLU A 2 -38.39 6.56 1.02
CA GLU A 2 -37.20 6.28 1.81
C GLU A 2 -35.96 6.54 0.94
N THR A 3 -35.11 7.44 1.39
CA THR A 3 -33.82 7.72 0.79
C THR A 3 -32.90 6.54 1.05
N VAL A 4 -32.60 5.78 0.01
CA VAL A 4 -31.61 4.72 0.04
C VAL A 4 -30.25 5.40 0.15
N ASP A 5 -29.70 5.45 1.36
CA ASP A 5 -28.33 5.94 1.55
C ASP A 5 -27.38 5.04 0.76
N ASP A 6 -26.62 5.63 -0.16
CA ASP A 6 -25.64 4.92 -0.98
C ASP A 6 -24.53 4.33 -0.09
N LEU A 7 -24.65 3.02 0.15
CA LEU A 7 -23.85 2.20 1.06
C LEU A 7 -22.37 2.05 0.67
N ASP A 8 -21.97 2.61 -0.48
CA ASP A 8 -20.59 2.67 -0.94
C ASP A 8 -19.77 3.74 -0.20
N THR A 9 -20.42 4.67 0.52
CA THR A 9 -19.80 5.85 1.15
C THR A 9 -19.51 5.72 2.65
N ILE A 10 -19.71 4.53 3.24
CA ILE A 10 -19.43 4.31 4.67
C ILE A 10 -17.91 4.27 4.88
N ASP A 11 -17.37 5.38 5.37
CA ASP A 11 -16.02 5.49 5.93
C ASP A 11 -15.98 4.71 7.26
N VAL A 12 -15.24 3.60 7.29
CA VAL A 12 -14.99 2.87 8.53
C VAL A 12 -13.66 3.36 9.09
N GLU A 13 -13.72 4.33 10.00
CA GLU A 13 -12.58 4.64 10.85
C GLU A 13 -12.27 3.43 11.72
N LEU A 14 -11.06 2.90 11.59
CA LEU A 14 -10.54 1.90 12.50
C LEU A 14 -10.29 2.57 13.85
N ASP A 15 -11.00 2.09 14.87
CA ASP A 15 -10.88 2.52 16.26
C ASP A 15 -9.40 2.49 16.72
N GLU A 16 -9.02 3.41 17.61
CA GLU A 16 -7.66 3.51 18.17
C GLU A 16 -7.21 2.19 18.82
N PHE A 17 -8.16 1.41 19.30
CA PHE A 17 -7.94 0.06 19.81
C PHE A 17 -7.27 -0.89 18.80
N PHE A 18 -7.57 -0.78 17.50
CA PHE A 18 -6.91 -1.55 16.43
C PHE A 18 -5.59 -0.91 15.97
N LYS A 19 -5.34 0.36 16.31
CA LYS A 19 -4.07 1.06 16.00
C LYS A 19 -2.93 0.58 16.91
N HIS A 20 -3.26 0.12 18.11
CA HIS A 20 -2.29 -0.46 19.04
C HIS A 20 -2.26 -1.99 18.90
N LYS A 21 -1.11 -2.51 18.44
CA LYS A 21 -0.81 -3.95 18.28
C LYS A 21 -1.05 -4.69 19.59
N GLN A 22 -2.20 -5.38 19.72
CA GLN A 22 -2.41 -6.38 20.77
C GLN A 22 -1.41 -7.51 20.51
N ARG A 23 -0.36 -7.56 21.35
CA ARG A 23 0.76 -8.52 21.27
C ARG A 23 0.35 -9.96 21.64
N SER A 24 -0.94 -10.21 21.82
CA SER A 24 -1.50 -11.51 22.14
C SER A 24 -1.54 -12.37 20.87
N ARG A 25 -0.53 -13.22 20.69
CA ARG A 25 -0.52 -14.25 19.64
C ARG A 25 -1.79 -15.08 19.75
N CYS A 26 -2.49 -15.25 18.62
CA CYS A 26 -3.59 -16.19 18.53
C CYS A 26 -3.07 -17.58 18.94
N LYS A 27 -3.85 -18.35 19.72
CA LYS A 27 -3.48 -19.73 20.09
C LYS A 27 -3.55 -20.71 18.92
N ASP A 28 -4.07 -20.26 17.78
CA ASP A 28 -4.23 -21.07 16.59
C ASP A 28 -2.90 -21.20 15.84
N GLU A 29 -2.38 -22.42 15.76
CA GLU A 29 -1.09 -22.74 15.15
C GLU A 29 -1.05 -22.39 13.65
N PHE A 30 -2.18 -22.56 12.94
CA PHE A 30 -2.30 -22.24 11.52
C PHE A 30 -2.25 -20.73 11.26
N LEU A 31 -2.91 -19.92 12.10
CA LEU A 31 -2.83 -18.46 12.01
C LEU A 31 -1.43 -17.94 12.34
N ASN A 32 -0.69 -18.61 13.23
CA ASN A 32 0.71 -18.26 13.51
C ASN A 32 1.63 -18.48 12.30
N THR A 33 1.42 -19.55 11.51
CA THR A 33 2.18 -19.83 10.27
C THR A 33 1.95 -18.77 9.19
N LEU A 34 0.75 -18.20 9.10
CA LEU A 34 0.46 -17.10 8.17
C LEU A 34 1.10 -15.77 8.59
N THR A 35 1.54 -15.67 9.85
CA THR A 35 2.12 -14.46 10.45
C THR A 35 3.64 -14.52 10.60
N ASP A 36 4.36 -15.41 9.89
CA ASP A 36 5.83 -15.55 9.96
C ASP A 36 6.58 -14.22 9.68
N GLU A 37 6.69 -13.45 10.76
CA GLU A 37 7.76 -12.68 11.41
C GLU A 37 8.83 -11.92 10.59
N ALA A 38 8.77 -11.87 9.25
CA ALA A 38 9.74 -11.10 8.46
C ALA A 38 9.20 -9.80 7.80
N LEU A 39 7.88 -9.52 7.89
CA LEU A 39 7.26 -8.42 7.13
C LEU A 39 6.58 -7.33 7.97
N ASP A 40 6.64 -7.39 9.30
CA ASP A 40 5.78 -6.55 10.16
C ASP A 40 6.48 -5.72 11.24
N GLU A 41 7.81 -5.60 11.22
CA GLU A 41 8.51 -4.54 11.95
C GLU A 41 8.82 -3.37 11.03
N CYS A 42 7.78 -2.68 10.60
CA CYS A 42 7.89 -1.28 10.18
C CYS A 42 7.11 -0.43 11.20
N THR A 43 7.52 -0.52 12.48
CA THR A 43 7.11 0.43 13.53
C THR A 43 7.63 1.81 13.12
N ILE A 44 6.77 2.81 13.03
CA ILE A 44 7.18 4.21 12.83
C ILE A 44 7.86 4.64 14.13
N PRO A 45 9.18 4.90 14.17
CA PRO A 45 9.78 5.52 15.34
C PRO A 45 9.25 6.95 15.43
N GLU A 46 8.92 7.42 16.63
CA GLU A 46 8.80 8.86 16.89
C GLU A 46 10.15 9.50 16.53
N ILE A 47 10.19 10.25 15.43
CA ILE A 47 11.41 10.87 14.94
C ILE A 47 11.72 12.04 15.88
N ASN A 48 12.76 11.91 16.71
CA ASN A 48 13.31 13.04 17.44
C ASN A 48 13.98 13.98 16.41
N LEU A 49 13.49 15.22 16.31
CA LEU A 49 13.91 16.22 15.32
C LEU A 49 15.34 16.73 15.52
N ASN A 50 16.06 16.24 16.53
CA ASN A 50 17.39 16.72 16.89
C ASN A 50 18.56 15.87 16.35
N ASP A 51 18.32 14.74 15.68
CA ASP A 51 19.39 13.84 15.23
C ASP A 51 19.79 14.01 13.74
N PHE A 52 19.50 15.16 13.12
CA PHE A 52 20.02 15.47 11.79
C PHE A 52 21.37 16.20 11.88
N GLU A 53 22.44 15.47 12.16
CA GLU A 53 23.78 15.90 11.81
C GLU A 53 24.48 14.83 10.96
N GLY A 54 24.77 15.21 9.72
CA GLY A 54 25.71 14.55 8.84
C GLY A 54 25.10 13.48 7.92
N ILE A 55 25.11 13.75 6.61
CA ILE A 55 26.01 13.06 5.67
C ILE A 55 25.75 13.58 4.25
N SER A 56 26.79 14.28 3.78
CA SER A 56 27.29 14.53 2.41
C SER A 56 26.33 14.45 1.22
N GLU A 57 26.24 15.61 0.56
CA GLU A 57 26.07 15.77 -0.88
C GLU A 57 26.99 14.81 -1.64
N ASP A 58 26.45 14.06 -2.60
CA ASP A 58 27.20 13.63 -3.78
C ASP A 58 26.25 13.26 -4.93
N GLU A 59 26.45 14.01 -6.03
CA GLU A 59 26.17 13.71 -7.44
C GLU A 59 24.71 13.79 -7.96
N ALA A 60 24.31 15.03 -8.29
CA ALA A 60 23.31 15.35 -9.32
C ALA A 60 24.00 15.55 -10.69
N PRO A 61 23.40 15.14 -11.82
CA PRO A 61 23.96 15.43 -13.14
C PRO A 61 23.93 16.93 -13.48
N GLN A 62 25.06 17.45 -13.94
CA GLN A 62 25.31 18.85 -14.28
C GLN A 62 24.41 19.40 -15.40
N GLU A 63 23.74 20.52 -15.14
CA GLU A 63 23.20 21.42 -16.17
C GLU A 63 23.99 22.73 -16.19
N LYS A 64 24.25 23.21 -17.41
CA LYS A 64 25.19 24.29 -17.74
C LYS A 64 24.67 25.65 -17.26
N GLN A 65 25.51 26.40 -16.55
CA GLN A 65 25.26 27.77 -16.15
C GLN A 65 25.30 28.73 -17.35
N SER A 66 24.25 29.54 -17.49
CA SER A 66 24.31 30.84 -18.16
C SER A 66 23.75 31.88 -17.19
N ASP A 67 24.62 32.77 -16.72
CA ASP A 67 24.27 33.89 -15.84
C ASP A 67 23.36 34.88 -16.56
N SER A 68 22.21 35.16 -15.95
CA SER A 68 21.49 36.43 -16.13
C SER A 68 20.68 36.70 -14.86
N GLU A 69 21.05 37.77 -14.16
CA GLU A 69 20.28 38.31 -13.03
C GLU A 69 19.02 39.00 -13.57
N GLY A 70 17.84 38.59 -13.10
CA GLY A 70 16.57 39.30 -13.35
C GLY A 70 15.32 38.41 -13.27
N ASP A 71 14.40 38.85 -12.41
CA ASP A 71 12.95 38.58 -12.33
C ASP A 71 12.39 37.23 -11.85
N ASP A 72 11.51 37.36 -10.86
CA ASP A 72 10.26 36.64 -10.63
C ASP A 72 10.18 35.20 -11.15
N GLU A 73 10.53 34.25 -10.28
CA GLU A 73 10.02 32.89 -10.41
C GLU A 73 9.23 32.53 -9.16
N ASP A 74 7.91 32.66 -9.29
CA ASP A 74 6.94 31.81 -8.63
C ASP A 74 7.53 30.39 -8.57
N LYS A 75 8.01 29.99 -7.39
CA LYS A 75 8.28 28.58 -7.10
C LYS A 75 6.95 27.87 -7.29
N LEU A 76 6.70 27.37 -8.49
CA LEU A 76 5.62 26.45 -8.79
C LEU A 76 5.83 25.27 -7.86
N GLN A 77 5.18 25.34 -6.70
CA GLN A 77 5.13 24.26 -5.75
C GLN A 77 4.34 23.17 -6.46
N PHE A 78 5.06 22.29 -7.17
CA PHE A 78 4.46 21.17 -7.91
C PHE A 78 3.59 20.41 -6.93
N GLN A 79 2.28 20.66 -7.01
CA GLN A 79 1.32 20.07 -6.11
C GLN A 79 1.06 18.66 -6.62
N TYR A 80 1.81 17.72 -6.06
CA TYR A 80 1.59 16.31 -6.30
C TYR A 80 0.21 15.91 -5.78
N SER A 81 -0.49 15.04 -6.52
CA SER A 81 -1.77 14.51 -6.07
C SER A 81 -1.59 13.65 -4.82
N THR A 82 -2.51 13.80 -3.88
CA THR A 82 -2.62 12.92 -2.71
C THR A 82 -3.53 11.75 -3.05
N HIS A 83 -3.17 10.55 -2.59
CA HIS A 83 -3.94 9.34 -2.80
C HIS A 83 -5.35 9.49 -2.22
N ASP A 84 -6.36 9.20 -3.04
CA ASP A 84 -7.75 9.17 -2.62
C ASP A 84 -8.13 7.78 -2.09
N PRO A 85 -8.32 7.62 -0.76
CA PRO A 85 -8.69 6.33 -0.17
C PRO A 85 -10.12 5.88 -0.53
N LYS A 86 -10.95 6.75 -1.12
CA LYS A 86 -12.34 6.44 -1.51
C LYS A 86 -12.44 5.70 -2.83
N VAL A 87 -11.37 5.62 -3.62
CA VAL A 87 -11.32 4.82 -4.83
C VAL A 87 -11.66 3.37 -4.50
N LYS A 88 -12.55 2.74 -5.29
CA LYS A 88 -12.91 1.33 -5.09
C LYS A 88 -11.65 0.47 -5.11
N TRP A 89 -11.51 -0.43 -4.15
CA TRP A 89 -10.28 -1.20 -3.92
C TRP A 89 -9.74 -1.88 -5.19
N ASN A 90 -10.62 -2.42 -6.04
CA ASN A 90 -10.25 -3.15 -7.24
C ASN A 90 -9.80 -2.25 -8.41
N ASN A 91 -9.97 -0.93 -8.28
CA ASN A 91 -9.54 0.08 -9.23
C ASN A 91 -8.32 0.87 -8.73
N MET A 92 -7.83 0.59 -7.52
CA MET A 92 -6.65 1.27 -7.00
C MET A 92 -5.39 0.84 -7.77
N GLU A 93 -4.59 1.83 -8.15
CA GLU A 93 -3.30 1.62 -8.81
C GLU A 93 -2.28 2.65 -8.33
N PRO A 94 -1.00 2.27 -8.25
CA PRO A 94 0.06 3.20 -7.88
C PRO A 94 0.28 4.23 -9.01
N VAL A 95 0.24 5.52 -8.68
CA VAL A 95 0.48 6.58 -9.66
C VAL A 95 1.84 7.24 -9.41
N LEU A 96 2.61 7.48 -10.48
CA LEU A 96 3.90 8.15 -10.38
C LEU A 96 3.73 9.58 -9.84
N GLY A 97 4.51 9.94 -8.83
CA GLY A 97 4.44 11.26 -8.18
C GLY A 97 3.35 11.37 -7.11
N GLU A 98 2.40 10.44 -7.04
CA GLU A 98 1.33 10.45 -6.04
C GLU A 98 1.87 10.22 -4.63
N ARG A 99 1.21 10.86 -3.66
CA ARG A 99 1.58 10.86 -2.25
C ARG A 99 0.60 10.08 -1.39
N TYR A 100 1.15 9.34 -0.44
CA TYR A 100 0.44 8.47 0.48
C TYR A 100 0.72 8.94 1.91
N GLU A 101 -0.33 9.21 2.68
CA GLU A 101 -0.24 9.71 4.04
C GLU A 101 0.57 8.77 4.95
N SER A 102 0.39 7.46 4.77
CA SER A 102 1.04 6.46 5.60
C SER A 102 1.64 5.31 4.80
N PRO A 103 2.68 4.65 5.34
CA PRO A 103 3.20 3.42 4.75
C PRO A 103 2.16 2.30 4.64
N HIS A 104 1.17 2.29 5.53
CA HIS A 104 0.04 1.36 5.48
C HIS A 104 -0.88 1.63 4.30
N GLN A 105 -1.13 2.91 3.98
CA GLN A 105 -1.94 3.30 2.81
C GLN A 105 -1.25 2.86 1.51
N LEU A 106 0.06 3.08 1.40
CA LEU A 106 0.83 2.60 0.24
C LEU A 106 0.83 1.07 0.15
N LYS A 107 1.00 0.36 1.27
CA LYS A 107 0.91 -1.11 1.32
C LYS A 107 -0.45 -1.58 0.84
N LEU A 108 -1.53 -0.97 1.31
CA LEU A 108 -2.89 -1.32 0.91
C LEU A 108 -3.13 -1.10 -0.58
N CYS A 109 -2.71 0.05 -1.14
CA CYS A 109 -2.82 0.33 -2.57
C CYS A 109 -2.10 -0.75 -3.40
N LEU A 110 -0.87 -1.10 -3.04
CA LEU A 110 -0.10 -2.13 -3.74
C LEU A 110 -0.70 -3.54 -3.59
N THR A 111 -1.24 -3.88 -2.42
CA THR A 111 -1.98 -5.13 -2.21
C THR A 111 -3.25 -5.18 -3.05
N ASN A 112 -4.01 -4.09 -3.09
CA ASN A 112 -5.22 -3.98 -3.90
C ASN A 112 -4.93 -4.15 -5.39
N TYR A 113 -3.91 -3.46 -5.91
CA TYR A 113 -3.41 -3.62 -7.27
C TYR A 113 -2.97 -5.07 -7.55
N SER A 114 -2.23 -5.69 -6.61
CA SER A 114 -1.76 -7.07 -6.71
C SER A 114 -2.93 -8.05 -6.86
N ILE A 115 -3.98 -7.90 -6.05
CA ILE A 115 -5.17 -8.77 -6.06
C ILE A 115 -6.02 -8.52 -7.32
N SER A 116 -6.28 -7.26 -7.66
CA SER A 116 -7.17 -6.90 -8.77
C SER A 116 -6.57 -7.26 -10.13
N ARG A 117 -5.27 -7.04 -10.33
CA ARG A 117 -4.56 -7.37 -11.57
C ARG A 117 -4.06 -8.82 -11.60
N GLY A 118 -4.01 -9.49 -10.45
CA GLY A 118 -3.58 -10.87 -10.31
C GLY A 118 -2.07 -11.06 -10.43
N TYR A 119 -1.27 -10.08 -10.04
CA TYR A 119 0.18 -10.22 -10.03
C TYR A 119 0.68 -10.28 -8.60
N PRO A 120 1.42 -11.32 -8.19
CA PRO A 120 2.00 -11.37 -6.86
C PRO A 120 3.05 -10.26 -6.72
N ILE A 121 2.90 -9.43 -5.69
CA ILE A 121 3.83 -8.34 -5.36
C ILE A 121 4.37 -8.56 -3.96
N ARG A 122 5.66 -8.29 -3.78
CA ARG A 122 6.32 -8.32 -2.46
C ARG A 122 7.16 -7.07 -2.25
N PHE A 123 7.36 -6.70 -1.00
CA PHE A 123 8.32 -5.68 -0.63
C PHE A 123 9.72 -6.28 -0.64
N LYS A 124 10.58 -5.83 -1.56
CA LYS A 124 12.01 -6.17 -1.57
C LYS A 124 12.76 -5.41 -0.48
N LYS A 125 12.32 -4.19 -0.17
CA LYS A 125 12.90 -3.35 0.89
C LYS A 125 11.77 -2.59 1.61
N CYS A 126 11.72 -2.68 2.93
CA CYS A 126 10.91 -1.85 3.83
C CYS A 126 11.89 -1.22 4.83
N ASP A 127 12.29 0.02 4.60
CA ASP A 127 12.95 0.81 5.63
C ASP A 127 12.08 2.05 5.94
N SER A 128 12.44 2.82 6.97
CA SER A 128 11.65 3.98 7.41
C SER A 128 11.56 5.08 6.34
N ILE A 129 12.50 5.12 5.39
CA ILE A 129 12.64 6.19 4.40
C ILE A 129 12.22 5.72 3.00
N ARG A 130 12.39 4.45 2.66
CA ARG A 130 12.32 3.90 1.30
C ARG A 130 11.57 2.58 1.31
N ARG A 131 10.64 2.46 0.38
CA ARG A 131 9.88 1.23 0.13
C ARG A 131 10.05 0.83 -1.31
N VAL A 132 10.43 -0.42 -1.53
CA VAL A 132 10.60 -0.98 -2.87
C VAL A 132 9.74 -2.23 -2.98
N ALA A 133 8.71 -2.15 -3.81
CA ALA A 133 7.87 -3.30 -4.16
C ALA A 133 8.24 -3.81 -5.56
N VAL A 134 8.28 -5.13 -5.69
CA VAL A 134 8.65 -5.84 -6.93
C VAL A 134 7.69 -7.00 -7.15
N CYS A 135 7.64 -7.51 -8.37
CA CYS A 135 6.89 -8.72 -8.64
C CYS A 135 7.53 -9.91 -7.89
N ALA A 136 6.67 -10.78 -7.35
CA ALA A 136 7.05 -11.96 -6.59
C ALA A 136 6.89 -13.27 -7.40
N SER A 137 6.71 -13.16 -8.73
CA SER A 137 6.78 -14.32 -9.62
C SER A 137 8.17 -14.97 -9.57
N ASP A 138 8.22 -16.25 -9.91
CA ASP A 138 9.44 -17.06 -9.94
C ASP A 138 10.53 -16.40 -10.81
N PRO A 139 11.66 -15.96 -10.21
CA PRO A 139 12.68 -15.21 -10.91
C PRO A 139 13.48 -16.06 -11.91
N GLU A 140 13.48 -17.39 -11.78
CA GLU A 140 14.14 -18.28 -12.75
C GLU A 140 13.31 -18.42 -14.02
N LYS A 141 11.98 -18.30 -13.90
CA LYS A 141 11.04 -18.40 -15.04
C LYS A 141 10.73 -17.05 -15.65
N PHE A 142 10.68 -15.98 -14.85
CA PHE A 142 10.26 -14.67 -15.28
C PHE A 142 11.19 -13.58 -14.77
N GLN A 143 11.87 -12.90 -15.70
CA GLN A 143 12.58 -11.66 -15.42
C GLN A 143 11.60 -10.47 -15.45
N CYS A 144 10.76 -10.34 -14.42
CA CYS A 144 9.69 -9.34 -14.40
C CYS A 144 10.20 -7.92 -14.06
N PRO A 145 9.99 -6.90 -14.92
CA PRO A 145 10.53 -5.55 -14.72
C PRO A 145 9.70 -4.70 -13.75
N PHE A 146 8.50 -5.15 -13.38
CA PHE A 146 7.61 -4.44 -12.45
C PHE A 146 8.33 -3.99 -11.18
N VAL A 147 8.25 -2.70 -10.92
CA VAL A 147 8.82 -2.09 -9.72
C VAL A 147 8.04 -0.84 -9.33
N VAL A 148 7.81 -0.70 -8.02
CA VAL A 148 7.37 0.56 -7.40
C VAL A 148 8.42 0.96 -6.38
N ARG A 149 8.92 2.19 -6.48
CA ARG A 149 9.79 2.80 -5.46
C ARG A 149 9.08 4.00 -4.88
N ALA A 150 8.93 3.99 -3.57
CA ALA A 150 8.44 5.12 -2.82
C ALA A 150 9.48 5.59 -1.80
N SER A 151 9.44 6.88 -1.46
CA SER A 151 10.31 7.46 -0.45
C SER A 151 9.53 8.42 0.45
N TRP A 152 9.92 8.47 1.72
CA TRP A 152 9.38 9.39 2.72
C TRP A 152 9.79 10.81 2.37
N MET A 153 8.81 11.70 2.41
CA MET A 153 8.94 13.13 2.23
C MET A 153 8.76 13.76 3.61
N SER A 154 9.84 14.30 4.17
CA SER A 154 9.86 14.82 5.55
C SER A 154 9.02 16.08 5.70
N THR A 155 9.13 17.02 4.75
CA THR A 155 8.40 18.30 4.76
C THR A 155 6.90 18.07 4.81
N GLU A 156 6.40 17.16 4.00
CA GLU A 156 4.97 16.94 3.84
C GLU A 156 4.46 15.65 4.50
N ARG A 157 5.33 15.00 5.30
CA ARG A 157 5.06 13.81 6.12
C ARG A 157 4.27 12.72 5.39
N SER A 158 4.77 12.29 4.23
CA SER A 158 4.08 11.31 3.38
C SER A 158 5.06 10.46 2.57
N PHE A 159 4.64 9.30 2.10
CA PHE A 159 5.37 8.52 1.10
C PHE A 159 5.00 8.96 -0.31
N GLN A 160 5.99 9.30 -1.14
CA GLN A 160 5.76 9.61 -2.55
C GLN A 160 6.29 8.49 -3.45
N ILE A 161 5.52 8.10 -4.47
CA ILE A 161 6.00 7.20 -5.51
C ILE A 161 6.96 7.94 -6.44
N LYS A 162 8.24 7.56 -6.41
CA LYS A 162 9.32 8.15 -7.22
C LYS A 162 9.61 7.36 -8.50
N LYS A 163 9.27 6.07 -8.51
CA LYS A 163 9.39 5.22 -9.70
C LYS A 163 8.23 4.24 -9.74
N TRP A 164 7.64 4.09 -10.91
CA TRP A 164 6.63 3.10 -11.20
C TRP A 164 6.89 2.52 -12.58
N VAL A 165 7.00 1.19 -12.66
CA VAL A 165 7.04 0.43 -13.89
C VAL A 165 5.89 -0.57 -13.81
N GLU A 166 4.84 -0.35 -14.59
CA GLU A 166 3.64 -1.19 -14.60
C GLU A 166 3.87 -2.54 -15.27
N GLN A 167 4.78 -2.59 -16.25
CA GLN A 167 4.96 -3.76 -17.11
C GLN A 167 5.26 -5.04 -16.32
N HIS A 168 4.44 -6.06 -16.57
CA HIS A 168 4.67 -7.43 -16.13
C HIS A 168 5.00 -8.33 -17.31
N THR A 169 6.02 -9.17 -17.16
CA THR A 169 6.35 -10.26 -18.11
C THR A 169 5.96 -11.64 -17.57
N CYS A 170 5.41 -11.69 -16.36
CA CYS A 170 4.95 -12.89 -15.70
C CYS A 170 3.47 -13.18 -15.97
N VAL A 171 3.07 -14.42 -15.70
CA VAL A 171 1.67 -14.86 -15.81
C VAL A 171 0.89 -14.42 -14.58
N ARG A 172 -0.36 -14.01 -14.80
CA ARG A 172 -1.29 -13.69 -13.71
C ARG A 172 -1.58 -14.92 -12.87
N ASN A 173 -1.54 -14.76 -11.55
CA ASN A 173 -1.86 -15.80 -10.58
C ASN A 173 -2.85 -15.25 -9.54
N PHE A 174 -4.11 -15.60 -9.69
CA PHE A 174 -5.17 -15.27 -8.73
C PHE A 174 -5.31 -16.31 -7.61
N ARG A 175 -4.54 -17.40 -7.64
CA ARG A 175 -4.61 -18.48 -6.64
C ARG A 175 -3.72 -18.25 -5.42
N SER A 176 -3.07 -17.10 -5.34
CA SER A 176 -2.11 -16.80 -4.27
C SER A 176 -2.82 -16.29 -3.02
N SER A 177 -3.24 -17.24 -2.18
CA SER A 177 -3.65 -17.00 -0.79
C SER A 177 -2.68 -16.10 -0.03
N ASN A 178 -1.39 -16.18 -0.36
CA ASN A 178 -0.31 -15.40 0.27
C ASN A 178 -0.33 -13.91 -0.09
N ILE A 179 -1.09 -13.47 -1.10
CA ILE A 179 -1.28 -12.04 -1.38
C ILE A 179 -2.32 -11.42 -0.43
N MET A 180 -3.29 -12.23 0.01
CA MET A 180 -4.41 -11.77 0.83
C MET A 180 -4.06 -11.84 2.31
N ASP A 181 -3.50 -10.74 2.83
CA ASP A 181 -3.31 -10.55 4.28
C ASP A 181 -4.64 -10.78 5.03
N PRO A 182 -4.66 -11.53 6.15
CA PRO A 182 -5.86 -11.68 6.99
C PRO A 182 -6.52 -10.33 7.33
N THR A 183 -5.72 -9.29 7.53
CA THR A 183 -6.19 -7.91 7.76
C THR A 183 -6.97 -7.37 6.56
N TRP A 184 -6.51 -7.68 5.35
CA TRP A 184 -7.20 -7.30 4.12
C TRP A 184 -8.54 -8.02 3.98
N ILE A 185 -8.58 -9.32 4.24
CA ILE A 185 -9.81 -10.12 4.22
C ILE A 185 -10.83 -9.56 5.22
N ALA A 186 -10.38 -9.26 6.46
CA ALA A 186 -11.21 -8.66 7.49
C ALA A 186 -11.81 -7.31 7.03
N ARG A 187 -11.01 -6.45 6.37
CA ARG A 187 -11.49 -5.17 5.82
C ARG A 187 -12.59 -5.36 4.79
N GLN A 188 -12.46 -6.36 3.90
CA GLN A 188 -13.52 -6.65 2.92
C GLN A 188 -14.81 -7.10 3.62
N LEU A 189 -14.70 -7.94 4.65
CA LEU A 189 -15.85 -8.50 5.34
C LEU A 189 -16.46 -7.56 6.39
N LEU A 190 -15.78 -6.46 6.74
CA LEU A 190 -16.16 -5.59 7.84
C LEU A 190 -17.63 -5.14 7.76
N LYS A 191 -18.09 -4.70 6.58
CA LYS A 191 -19.48 -4.32 6.36
C LYS A 191 -20.46 -5.46 6.63
N GLU A 192 -20.11 -6.69 6.25
CA GLU A 192 -20.97 -7.87 6.45
C GLU A 192 -20.96 -8.32 7.92
N MET A 193 -19.83 -8.20 8.60
CA MET A 193 -19.72 -8.51 10.03
C MET A 193 -20.52 -7.52 10.89
N ILE A 194 -20.56 -6.24 10.51
CA ILE A 194 -21.39 -5.22 11.18
C ILE A 194 -22.88 -5.53 10.98
N ARG A 195 -23.30 -5.86 9.74
CA ARG A 195 -24.70 -6.18 9.43
C ARG A 195 -25.19 -7.47 10.08
N LYS A 196 -24.34 -8.51 10.05
CA LYS A 196 -24.64 -9.82 10.60
C LYS A 196 -23.50 -10.23 11.54
N PRO A 197 -23.62 -9.91 12.83
CA PRO A 197 -22.69 -10.39 13.84
C PRO A 197 -22.62 -11.92 13.82
N ASN A 198 -21.42 -12.49 13.86
CA ASN A 198 -21.14 -13.95 13.81
C ASN A 198 -21.58 -14.65 12.50
N PRO A 199 -21.09 -14.22 11.32
CA PRO A 199 -21.34 -14.95 10.08
C PRO A 199 -20.65 -16.31 10.09
N LYS A 200 -21.24 -17.31 9.41
CA LYS A 200 -20.60 -18.63 9.29
C LYS A 200 -19.38 -18.52 8.37
N CYS A 201 -18.31 -19.29 8.65
CA CYS A 201 -17.11 -19.28 7.81
C CYS A 201 -17.39 -19.55 6.32
N LYS A 202 -18.33 -20.46 6.01
CA LYS A 202 -18.75 -20.75 4.63
C LYS A 202 -19.38 -19.54 3.93
N GLU A 203 -20.13 -18.72 4.67
CA GLU A 203 -20.75 -17.50 4.12
C GLU A 203 -19.67 -16.45 3.83
N MET A 204 -18.73 -16.24 4.75
CA MET A 204 -17.59 -15.35 4.54
C MET A 204 -16.74 -15.77 3.34
N GLN A 205 -16.48 -17.07 3.18
CA GLN A 205 -15.77 -17.61 2.03
C GLN A 205 -16.52 -17.31 0.72
N ALA A 206 -17.84 -17.53 0.67
CA ALA A 206 -18.64 -17.23 -0.51
C ALA A 206 -18.65 -15.73 -0.86
N ILE A 207 -18.66 -14.86 0.15
CA ILE A 207 -18.58 -13.40 -0.04
C ILE A 207 -17.22 -13.00 -0.63
N ILE A 208 -16.11 -13.47 -0.04
CA ILE A 208 -14.77 -13.17 -0.57
C ILE A 208 -14.63 -13.74 -1.98
N GLN A 209 -15.09 -14.98 -2.19
CA GLN A 209 -15.04 -15.59 -3.50
C GLN A 209 -15.78 -14.74 -4.53
N SER A 210 -17.06 -14.42 -4.29
CA SER A 210 -17.88 -13.61 -5.21
C SER A 210 -17.27 -12.24 -5.54
N ARG A 211 -16.59 -11.61 -4.58
CA ARG A 211 -15.94 -10.30 -4.79
C ARG A 211 -14.63 -10.37 -5.56
N VAL A 212 -13.83 -11.43 -5.37
CA VAL A 212 -12.45 -11.48 -5.87
C VAL A 212 -12.28 -12.41 -7.06
N PHE A 213 -12.97 -13.56 -7.09
CA PHE A 213 -12.70 -14.63 -8.07
C PHE A 213 -13.73 -14.79 -9.18
N TRP A 214 -14.98 -14.32 -9.02
CA TRP A 214 -16.06 -14.57 -9.99
C TRP A 214 -16.07 -13.63 -11.21
N LYS A 215 -15.07 -12.75 -11.35
CA LYS A 215 -14.92 -11.84 -12.50
C LYS A 215 -13.77 -12.23 -13.45
N LEU A 216 -13.26 -13.46 -13.33
CA LEU A 216 -12.21 -14.03 -14.19
C LEU A 216 -12.77 -15.09 -15.13
#